data_AF-A0A6V7J0T7-F1
#
_entry.id   AF-A0A6V7J0T7-F1
#
_cell.length_a   1.000
_cell.length_b   1.000
_cell.length_c   1.000
_cell.angle_alpha   90.00
_cell.angle_beta   90.00
_cell.angle_gamma   90.00
#
_symmetry.space_group_name_H-M   'P 1'
#
loop_
_entity.id
_entity.type
_entity.pdbx_description
1 polymer ?
#
loop_
_entity_poly.entity_id
_entity_poly.type
_entity_poly.pdbx_seq_one_letter_code
_entity_poly.pdbx_strand_id
1 'polypeptide(L)'
;CELLLPLRMMILKKKYPKRWQALTTLQSHEEARKPGTEAYDETKNIYDQLQPILQAFSMSLDVVSKICGLIDVNALETNPPEGSVAIYQNACLLEHQCIANTKHSFSLDAKGRPKIIVKALRAIK
;
A
#
# COMPACT_ATOMS: atom_id res chain seq x y z
N CYS A 1 -4.56 8.08 11.18
CA CYS A 1 -3.46 8.99 10.77
C CYS A 1 -3.01 8.56 9.39
N GLU A 2 -3.41 9.30 8.35
CA GLU A 2 -3.22 8.93 6.94
C GLU A 2 -1.78 9.09 6.45
N LEU A 3 -0.93 9.78 7.20
CA LEU A 3 0.48 10.02 6.84
C LEU A 3 1.44 8.89 7.21
N LEU A 4 1.06 8.01 8.16
CA LEU A 4 1.99 7.03 8.71
C LEU A 4 2.42 5.98 7.69
N LEU A 5 1.47 5.47 6.89
CA LEU A 5 1.77 4.48 5.85
C LEU A 5 2.58 5.08 4.69
N PRO A 6 2.22 6.26 4.12
CA PRO A 6 3.08 6.96 3.17
C PRO A 6 4.51 7.17 3.69
N LEU A 7 4.66 7.67 4.93
CA LEU A 7 5.96 7.87 5.54
C LEU A 7 6.77 6.55 5.67
N ARG A 8 6.13 5.46 6.10
CA ARG A 8 6.75 4.13 6.16
C ARG A 8 7.20 3.66 4.77
N MET A 9 6.43 3.93 3.72
CA MET A 9 6.80 3.59 2.35
C MET A 9 7.95 4.45 1.81
N MET A 10 8.02 5.74 2.17
CA MET A 10 9.17 6.59 1.87
C MET A 10 10.45 6.05 2.52
N ILE A 11 10.38 5.69 3.81
CA ILE A 11 11.51 5.07 4.52
C ILE A 11 11.88 3.72 3.88
N LEU A 12 10.90 2.91 3.49
CA LEU A 12 11.11 1.63 2.80
C LEU A 12 11.87 1.83 1.49
N LYS A 13 11.45 2.81 0.67
CA LYS A 13 12.13 3.18 -0.58
C LYS A 13 13.59 3.55 -0.35
N LYS A 14 13.87 4.34 0.69
CA LYS A 14 15.24 4.80 0.99
C LYS A 14 16.12 3.70 1.54
N LYS A 15 15.63 2.91 2.50
CA LYS A 15 16.44 1.93 3.26
C LYS A 15 16.45 0.52 2.66
N TYR A 16 15.41 0.15 1.91
CA TYR A 16 15.21 -1.22 1.42
C TYR A 16 14.81 -1.24 -0.06
N PRO A 17 15.70 -0.80 -0.98
CA PRO A 17 15.38 -0.62 -2.40
C PRO A 17 14.90 -1.89 -3.10
N LYS A 18 15.39 -3.07 -2.69
CA LYS A 18 14.90 -4.36 -3.23
C LYS A 18 13.43 -4.63 -2.87
N ARG A 19 13.02 -4.33 -1.64
CA ARG A 19 11.61 -4.46 -1.21
C ARG A 19 10.74 -3.43 -1.89
N TRP A 20 11.25 -2.22 -2.07
CA TRP A 20 10.58 -1.18 -2.84
C TRP A 20 10.34 -1.61 -4.29
N GLN A 21 11.36 -2.15 -4.97
CA GLN A 21 11.24 -2.63 -6.34
C GLN A 21 10.13 -3.69 -6.47
N ALA A 22 10.04 -4.59 -5.50
CA ALA A 22 8.99 -5.61 -5.46
C ALA A 22 7.59 -5.00 -5.30
N LEU A 23 7.43 -3.91 -4.53
CA LEU A 23 6.14 -3.21 -4.43
C LEU A 23 5.80 -2.42 -5.68
N THR A 24 6.78 -1.86 -6.38
CA THR A 24 6.52 -1.07 -7.60
C THR A 24 6.02 -1.90 -8.79
N THR A 25 6.03 -3.23 -8.68
CA THR A 25 5.39 -4.11 -9.68
C THR A 25 3.87 -4.20 -9.51
N LEU A 26 3.33 -3.75 -8.37
CA LEU A 26 1.89 -3.67 -8.15
C LEU A 26 1.30 -2.47 -8.90
N GLN A 27 0.02 -2.56 -9.25
CA GLN A 27 -0.72 -1.48 -9.87
C GLN A 27 -0.83 -0.29 -8.92
N SER A 28 -0.73 0.93 -9.45
CA SER A 28 -0.83 2.17 -8.67
C SER A 28 -1.65 3.27 -9.33
N HIS A 29 -2.13 3.05 -10.56
CA HIS A 29 -2.98 3.99 -11.30
C HIS A 29 -2.46 5.45 -11.28
N GLU A 30 -1.17 5.64 -11.53
CA GLU A 30 -0.53 6.97 -11.53
C GLU A 30 -1.18 7.89 -12.59
N GLU A 31 -1.68 7.29 -13.68
CA GLU A 31 -2.43 7.97 -14.73
C GLU A 31 -3.73 8.63 -14.25
N ALA A 32 -4.32 8.16 -13.15
CA ALA A 32 -5.52 8.72 -12.53
C ALA A 32 -5.20 9.89 -11.55
N ARG A 33 -3.92 10.13 -11.25
CA ARG A 33 -3.45 11.17 -10.31
C ARG A 33 -2.89 12.38 -11.03
N LYS A 34 -3.58 12.86 -12.06
CA LYS A 34 -3.19 14.03 -12.84
C LYS A 34 -3.76 15.32 -12.22
N PRO A 35 -3.13 16.49 -12.45
CA PRO A 35 -3.68 17.77 -12.00
C PRO A 35 -5.15 17.94 -12.37
N GLY A 36 -5.97 18.35 -11.38
CA GLY A 36 -7.42 18.48 -11.52
C GLY A 36 -8.22 17.23 -11.12
N THR A 37 -7.58 16.16 -10.64
CA THR A 37 -8.25 15.02 -10.01
C THR A 37 -8.14 15.09 -8.48
N GLU A 38 -9.15 14.56 -7.78
CA GLU A 38 -9.15 14.45 -6.32
C GLU A 38 -7.89 13.71 -5.80
N ALA A 39 -7.54 12.60 -6.44
CA ALA A 39 -6.36 11.83 -6.07
C ALA A 39 -5.04 12.60 -6.22
N TYR A 40 -4.97 13.57 -7.15
CA TYR A 40 -3.82 14.47 -7.24
C TYR A 40 -3.78 15.47 -6.08
N ASP A 41 -4.93 16.06 -5.73
CA ASP A 41 -5.03 17.03 -4.63
C ASP A 41 -4.69 16.37 -3.28
N GLU A 42 -5.18 15.14 -3.05
CA GLU A 42 -4.81 14.33 -1.88
C GLU A 42 -3.31 14.03 -1.83
N THR A 43 -2.73 13.61 -2.96
CA THR A 43 -1.29 13.37 -3.08
C THR A 43 -0.49 14.63 -2.76
N LYS A 44 -0.95 15.78 -3.25
CA LYS A 44 -0.30 17.07 -3.02
C LYS A 44 -0.39 17.51 -1.56
N ASN A 45 -1.53 17.30 -0.92
CA ASN A 45 -1.70 17.53 0.52
C ASN A 45 -0.72 16.68 1.35
N ILE A 46 -0.57 15.40 1.02
CA ILE A 46 0.42 14.52 1.67
C ILE A 46 1.85 15.01 1.41
N TYR A 47 2.16 15.42 0.17
CA TYR A 47 3.46 15.97 -0.19
C TYR A 47 3.80 17.22 0.63
N ASP A 48 2.86 18.17 0.73
CA ASP A 48 3.05 19.43 1.46
C ASP A 48 3.22 19.18 2.97
N GLN A 49 2.43 18.28 3.56
CA GLN A 49 2.54 17.91 4.98
C GLN A 49 3.85 17.19 5.32
N LEU A 50 4.43 16.45 4.37
CA LEU A 50 5.67 15.69 4.56
C LEU A 50 6.90 16.37 3.94
N GLN A 51 6.78 17.62 3.48
CA GLN A 51 7.82 18.34 2.74
C GLN A 51 9.20 18.30 3.42
N PRO A 52 9.37 18.52 4.74
CA PRO A 52 10.69 18.48 5.36
C PRO A 52 11.37 17.11 5.25
N ILE A 53 10.59 16.03 5.36
CA ILE A 53 11.08 14.65 5.27
C ILE A 53 11.41 14.31 3.81
N LEU A 54 10.57 14.72 2.88
CA LEU A 54 10.77 14.52 1.44
C LEU A 54 12.04 15.21 0.95
N GLN A 55 12.32 16.43 1.43
CA GLN A 55 13.58 17.14 1.16
C GLN A 55 14.79 16.37 1.72
N ALA A 56 14.73 15.93 2.97
CA ALA A 56 15.80 15.14 3.59
C ALA A 56 16.08 13.82 2.85
N PHE A 57 15.06 13.23 2.21
CA PHE A 57 15.20 12.00 1.42
C PHE A 57 15.38 12.23 -0.09
N SER A 58 15.34 13.48 -0.54
CA SER A 58 15.39 13.87 -1.96
C SER A 58 14.31 13.17 -2.80
N MET A 59 13.08 13.16 -2.32
CA MET A 59 11.92 12.55 -3.00
C MET A 59 11.07 13.60 -3.72
N SER A 60 10.69 13.32 -4.96
CA SER A 60 9.83 14.17 -5.78
C SER A 60 8.34 13.90 -5.54
N LEU A 61 7.48 14.79 -6.05
CA LEU A 61 6.03 14.59 -6.06
C LEU A 61 5.63 13.29 -6.77
N ASP A 62 6.31 12.92 -7.86
CA ASP A 62 6.05 11.67 -8.58
C ASP A 62 6.25 10.44 -7.69
N VAL A 63 7.26 10.46 -6.82
CA VAL A 63 7.49 9.38 -5.85
C VAL A 63 6.34 9.30 -4.84
N VAL A 64 5.83 10.45 -4.38
CA VAL A 64 4.69 10.48 -3.47
C VAL A 64 3.42 10.01 -4.17
N SER A 65 3.20 10.42 -5.42
CA SER A 65 2.10 9.95 -6.27
C SER A 65 2.12 8.43 -6.44
N LYS A 66 3.30 7.84 -6.72
CA LYS A 66 3.47 6.39 -6.77
C LYS A 66 3.11 5.73 -5.43
N ILE A 67 3.57 6.29 -4.31
CA ILE A 67 3.30 5.75 -2.97
C ILE A 67 1.80 5.78 -2.66
N CYS A 68 1.13 6.92 -2.84
CA CYS A 68 -0.31 7.05 -2.63
C CYS A 68 -1.07 6.09 -3.55
N GLY A 69 -0.68 6.00 -4.83
CA GLY A 69 -1.21 5.02 -5.78
C GLY A 69 -1.12 3.58 -5.31
N LEU A 70 0.05 3.17 -4.82
CA LEU A 70 0.24 1.82 -4.27
C LEU A 70 -0.64 1.56 -3.05
N ILE A 71 -0.80 2.56 -2.18
CA ILE A 71 -1.62 2.44 -0.96
C ILE A 71 -3.09 2.31 -1.35
N ASP A 72 -3.62 3.24 -2.13
CA ASP A 72 -5.06 3.32 -2.40
C ASP A 72 -5.56 2.11 -3.19
N VAL A 73 -4.71 1.51 -4.03
CA VAL A 73 -5.06 0.33 -4.84
C VAL A 73 -4.87 -0.98 -4.08
N ASN A 74 -3.84 -1.10 -3.22
CA ASN A 74 -3.39 -2.41 -2.72
C ASN A 74 -3.47 -2.57 -1.20
N ALA A 75 -3.66 -1.49 -0.44
CA ALA A 75 -3.65 -1.57 1.00
C ALA A 75 -4.93 -2.21 1.54
N LEU A 76 -4.78 -3.05 2.56
CA LEU A 76 -5.87 -3.74 3.23
C LEU A 76 -5.96 -3.28 4.67
N GLU A 77 -7.17 -3.02 5.13
CA GLU A 77 -7.46 -2.89 6.55
C GLU A 77 -7.20 -4.22 7.25
N THR A 78 -6.38 -4.20 8.29
CA THR A 78 -5.97 -5.40 9.02
C THR A 78 -6.72 -5.52 10.32
N ASN A 79 -7.03 -6.75 10.71
CA ASN A 79 -7.52 -7.06 12.06
C ASN A 79 -7.21 -8.52 12.41
N PRO A 80 -6.16 -8.83 13.22
CA PRO A 80 -5.24 -7.92 13.93
C PRO A 80 -4.01 -7.46 13.12
N PRO A 81 -3.34 -6.35 13.51
CA PRO A 81 -3.76 -5.41 14.55
C PRO A 81 -4.89 -4.53 14.05
N GLU A 82 -5.86 -4.28 14.92
CA GLU A 82 -7.05 -3.48 14.61
C GLU A 82 -6.69 -2.02 14.26
N GLY A 83 -7.47 -1.39 13.38
CA GLY A 83 -7.27 0.00 12.96
C GLY A 83 -5.97 0.24 12.18
N SER A 84 -5.32 -0.82 11.70
CA SER A 84 -4.10 -0.74 10.90
C SER A 84 -4.37 -1.02 9.43
N VAL A 85 -3.53 -0.45 8.58
CA VAL A 85 -3.58 -0.62 7.13
C VAL A 85 -2.20 -1.10 6.65
N ALA A 86 -2.18 -2.12 5.80
CA ALA A 86 -0.93 -2.70 5.31
C ALA A 86 -1.06 -3.24 3.88
N ILE A 87 0.07 -3.27 3.17
CA ILE A 87 0.19 -3.90 1.85
C ILE A 87 0.80 -5.28 2.01
N TYR A 88 0.08 -6.31 1.56
CA TYR A 88 0.57 -7.69 1.54
C TYR A 88 0.79 -8.12 0.09
N GLN A 89 1.99 -7.84 -0.45
CA GLN A 89 2.31 -7.94 -1.88
C GLN A 89 1.69 -9.13 -2.61
N ASN A 90 1.85 -10.35 -2.11
CA ASN A 90 1.33 -11.55 -2.78
C ASN A 90 -0.20 -11.64 -2.76
N ALA A 91 -0.85 -11.14 -1.71
CA ALA A 91 -2.31 -11.15 -1.62
C ALA A 91 -2.94 -10.09 -2.54
N CYS A 92 -2.22 -8.98 -2.81
CA CYS A 92 -2.66 -7.93 -3.73
C CYS A 92 -2.68 -8.39 -5.21
N LEU A 93 -2.14 -9.57 -5.53
CA LEU A 93 -2.22 -10.15 -6.88
C LEU A 93 -3.57 -10.84 -7.15
N LEU A 94 -4.40 -11.02 -6.12
CA LEU A 94 -5.71 -11.64 -6.27
C LEU A 94 -6.73 -10.59 -6.70
N GLU A 95 -7.27 -10.76 -7.90
CA GLU A 95 -8.28 -9.87 -8.46
C GLU A 95 -9.63 -9.99 -7.74
N HIS A 96 -10.37 -8.89 -7.76
CA HIS A 96 -11.72 -8.86 -7.21
C HIS A 96 -12.70 -9.68 -8.05
N GLN A 97 -13.53 -10.48 -7.39
CA GLN A 97 -14.71 -11.11 -7.97
C GLN A 97 -15.83 -11.11 -6.92
N CYS A 98 -17.01 -10.57 -7.24
CA CYS A 98 -18.15 -10.51 -6.31
C CYS A 98 -18.52 -11.88 -5.74
N ILE A 99 -18.29 -12.96 -6.51
CA ILE A 99 -18.44 -14.35 -6.08
C ILE A 99 -17.04 -14.97 -5.94
N ALA A 100 -16.31 -14.59 -4.89
CA ALA A 100 -14.93 -15.00 -4.70
C ALA A 100 -14.77 -16.52 -4.47
N ASN A 101 -13.67 -17.10 -4.96
CA ASN A 101 -13.27 -18.49 -4.68
C ASN A 101 -12.26 -18.59 -3.53
N THR A 102 -11.78 -17.47 -3.00
CA THR A 102 -10.88 -17.39 -1.85
C THR A 102 -11.36 -16.35 -0.84
N LYS A 103 -10.96 -16.50 0.42
CA LYS A 103 -11.11 -15.51 1.48
C LYS A 103 -9.77 -15.24 2.15
N HIS A 104 -9.49 -13.98 2.44
CA HIS A 104 -8.36 -13.61 3.28
C HIS A 104 -8.80 -13.35 4.73
N SER A 105 -7.89 -13.58 5.67
CA SER A 105 -8.03 -13.26 7.09
C SER A 105 -6.67 -12.86 7.66
N PHE A 106 -6.66 -12.07 8.74
CA PHE A 106 -5.43 -11.69 9.42
C PHE A 106 -5.26 -12.46 10.72
N SER A 107 -4.01 -12.66 11.10
CA SER A 107 -3.61 -13.32 12.35
C SER A 107 -2.23 -12.82 12.75
N LEU A 108 -1.83 -13.10 13.99
CA LEU A 108 -0.44 -12.91 14.42
C LEU A 108 0.30 -14.23 14.31
N ASP A 109 1.55 -14.19 13.85
CA ASP A 109 2.44 -15.35 13.90
C ASP A 109 2.96 -15.59 15.33
N ALA A 110 3.76 -16.66 15.52
CA ALA A 110 4.31 -17.02 16.83
C ALA A 110 5.21 -15.94 17.46
N LYS A 111 5.65 -14.93 16.69
CA LYS A 111 6.45 -13.79 17.16
C LYS A 111 5.60 -12.51 17.30
N GLY A 112 4.28 -12.61 17.22
CA GLY A 112 3.37 -11.48 17.29
C GLY A 112 3.34 -10.62 16.02
N ARG A 113 3.89 -11.10 14.89
CA ARG A 113 3.93 -10.32 13.64
C ARG A 113 2.64 -10.52 12.84
N PRO A 114 2.07 -9.45 12.25
CA PRO A 114 0.88 -9.57 11.43
C PRO A 114 1.13 -10.45 10.20
N LYS A 115 0.18 -11.34 9.92
CA LYS A 115 0.20 -12.28 8.79
C LYS A 115 -1.18 -12.32 8.13
N ILE A 116 -1.19 -12.25 6.80
CA ILE A 116 -2.36 -12.57 5.98
C ILE A 116 -2.41 -14.08 5.69
N ILE A 117 -3.60 -14.64 5.74
CA ILE A 117 -3.89 -16.02 5.35
C ILE A 117 -4.95 -15.97 4.26
N VAL A 118 -4.69 -16.59 3.11
CA VAL A 118 -5.68 -16.76 2.04
C VAL A 118 -6.08 -18.23 2.00
N LYS A 119 -7.40 -18.50 2.05
CA LYS A 119 -7.96 -19.86 2.00
C LYS A 119 -8.92 -19.98 0.83
N ALA A 120 -8.90 -21.13 0.15
CA ALA A 120 -9.92 -21.47 -0.83
C ALA A 120 -11.28 -21.67 -0.13
N LEU A 121 -12.35 -21.16 -0.73
CA LEU A 121 -13.74 -21.34 -0.29
C LEU A 121 -14.45 -22.47 -1.03
N ARG A 122 -13.85 -22.93 -2.14
CA ARG A 122 -14.33 -24.00 -3.01
C ARG A 122 -13.13 -24.64 -3.73
N ALA A 123 -13.35 -25.76 -4.41
CA ALA A 123 -12.34 -26.35 -5.28
C ALA A 123 -11.89 -25.36 -6.37
N ILE A 124 -10.58 -25.24 -6.57
CA ILE A 124 -9.97 -24.44 -7.63
C ILE A 124 -9.37 -25.44 -8.63
N LYS A 125 -9.73 -25.29 -9.90
CA LYS A 125 -9.24 -26.13 -11.00
C LYS A 125 -7.99 -25.53 -11.61
#